data_AF-A0A2N5KAC6-F1
#
_entry.id   AF-A0A2N5KAC6-F1
#
_cell.length_a   1.000
_cell.length_b   1.000
_cell.length_c   1.000
_cell.angle_alpha   90.00
_cell.angle_beta   90.00
_cell.angle_gamma   90.00
#
_symmetry.space_group_name_H-M   'P 1'
#
loop_
_entity.id
_entity.type
_entity.pdbx_description
1 polymer ?
#
loop_
_entity_poly.entity_id
_entity_poly.type
_entity_poly.pdbx_seq_one_letter_code
_entity_poly.pdbx_strand_id
1 'polypeptide(L)' 'MRKIVVTEFLSLDGIMEHPAWTFPYWNDEIAKFKGEETSAS' A
#
# COMPACT_ATOMS: atom_id res chain seq x y z
N MET A 1 -22.70 -5.48 9.58
CA MET A 1 -22.37 -4.25 8.83
C MET A 1 -21.28 -4.57 7.82
N ARG A 2 -21.43 -4.18 6.55
CA ARG A 2 -20.36 -4.33 5.54
C ARG A 2 -19.35 -3.20 5.70
N LYS A 3 -18.06 -3.47 5.45
CA LYS A 3 -16.97 -2.50 5.53
C LYS A 3 -16.30 -2.38 4.17
N ILE A 4 -15.88 -1.16 3.83
CA ILE A 4 -14.95 -0.90 2.72
C ILE A 4 -13.60 -0.61 3.36
N VAL A 5 -12.56 -1.29 2.89
CA VAL A 5 -11.19 -1.16 3.40
C VAL A 5 -10.29 -0.82 2.22
N VAL A 6 -9.37 0.13 2.43
CA VAL A 6 -8.43 0.62 1.43
C VAL A 6 -7.05 0.76 2.08
N THR A 7 -6.00 0.39 1.34
CA THR A 7 -4.60 0.60 1.73
C THR A 7 -3.86 1.29 0.60
N GLU A 8 -3.27 2.45 0.89
CA GLU A 8 -2.63 3.34 -0.08
C GLU A 8 -1.19 3.67 0.29
N PHE A 9 -0.39 4.01 -0.73
CA PHE A 9 0.88 4.71 -0.54
C PHE A 9 0.64 6.21 -0.68
N LEU A 10 1.13 6.99 0.29
CA LEU A 10 1.00 8.44 0.34
C LEU A 10 2.33 9.05 0.75
N SER A 11 2.81 10.04 0.00
CA SER A 11 4.00 10.80 0.38
C SER A 11 3.69 11.75 1.56
N LEU A 12 4.74 12.34 2.16
CA LEU A 12 4.57 13.27 3.28
C LEU A 12 3.77 14.53 2.92
N ASP A 13 3.87 14.96 1.67
CA ASP A 13 3.14 16.10 1.09
C ASP A 13 1.80 15.71 0.43
N GLY A 14 1.37 14.46 0.59
CA GLY A 14 0.03 14.01 0.21
C GLY A 14 -0.14 13.55 -1.25
N ILE A 15 0.96 13.23 -1.94
CA ILE A 15 0.95 12.77 -3.34
C ILE A 15 0.79 11.24 -3.39
N MET A 16 -0.16 10.79 -4.22
CA MET A 16 -0.41 9.37 -4.53
C MET A 16 -0.18 9.08 -6.03
N GLU A 17 -0.15 10.12 -6.86
CA GLU A 17 0.01 10.02 -8.30
C GLU A 17 1.38 9.46 -8.69
N HIS A 18 1.43 8.73 -9.80
CA HIS A 18 2.65 8.15 -10.37
C HIS A 18 3.52 7.42 -9.32
N PRO A 19 3.02 6.31 -8.72
CA PRO A 19 3.58 5.72 -7.50
C PRO A 19 4.95 5.03 -7.68
N ALA A 20 5.65 5.24 -8.79
CA ALA A 20 7.01 4.75 -8.97
C ALA A 20 7.99 5.30 -7.89
N TRP A 21 7.66 6.44 -7.27
CA TRP A 21 8.39 6.98 -6.13
C TRP A 21 8.35 6.07 -4.88
N THR A 22 7.45 5.10 -4.82
CA THR A 22 7.35 4.16 -3.68
C THR A 22 8.44 3.09 -3.69
N PHE A 23 9.01 2.76 -4.86
CA PHE A 23 9.98 1.66 -5.01
C PHE A 23 11.21 1.78 -4.11
N PRO A 24 11.86 2.95 -3.95
CA PRO A 24 13.00 3.11 -3.04
C PRO A 24 12.67 2.85 -1.57
N TYR A 25 11.40 2.90 -1.18
CA TYR A 25 10.92 2.65 0.17
C TYR A 25 10.33 1.24 0.35
N TRP A 26 10.34 0.43 -0.71
CA TRP A 26 9.85 -0.94 -0.68
C TRP A 26 10.75 -1.84 0.18
N ASN A 27 10.15 -2.73 0.96
CA ASN A 27 10.86 -3.69 1.81
C ASN A 27 10.01 -4.97 2.02
N ASP A 28 10.60 -5.95 2.71
CA ASP A 28 9.98 -7.25 2.95
C ASP A 28 8.72 -7.18 3.83
N GLU A 29 8.64 -6.18 4.72
CA GLU A 29 7.46 -5.96 5.57
C GLU A 29 6.25 -5.52 4.73
N ILE A 30 6.46 -4.57 3.82
CA ILE A 30 5.44 -4.12 2.87
C ILE A 30 5.02 -5.29 1.96
N ALA A 31 5.97 -6.07 1.46
CA ALA A 31 5.68 -7.22 0.61
C ALA A 31 4.82 -8.26 1.35
N LYS A 32 5.16 -8.56 2.60
CA LYS A 32 4.38 -9.48 3.45
C LYS A 32 2.97 -8.94 3.69
N PHE A 33 2.84 -7.68 4.11
CA PHE A 33 1.55 -7.05 4.37
C PHE A 33 0.65 -7.08 3.12
N LYS A 34 1.17 -6.69 1.96
CA LYS A 34 0.42 -6.67 0.70
C LYS A 34 0.08 -8.08 0.20
N GLY A 35 0.94 -9.06 0.44
CA GLY A 35 0.65 -10.46 0.16
C GLY A 35 -0.50 -11.01 1.00
N GLU A 36 -0.52 -10.73 2.30
CA GLU A 36 -1.61 -11.09 3.22
C GLU A 36 -2.92 -10.40 2.82
N GLU A 37 -2.87 -9.11 2.51
CA GLU A 37 -4.02 -8.32 2.00
C GLU A 37 -4.62 -8.93 0.73
N THR A 38 -3.78 -9.25 -0.25
CA THR A 38 -4.22 -9.84 -1.53
C THR A 38 -4.84 -11.23 -1.33
N SER A 39 -4.32 -12.02 -0.39
CA SER A 39 -4.80 -13.38 -0.12
C SER A 39 -6.12 -13.40 0.67
N ALA A 40 -6.42 -12.33 1.40
CA ALA A 40 -7.64 -12.19 2.18
C ALA A 40 -8.81 -11.56 1.40
N SER A 41 -8.57 -11.13 0.15
CA SER A 41 -9.51 -10.42 -0.72
C SER A 41 -10.35 -11.34 -1.60
#